data_AF-A0A838ZP06-F1
#
_entry.id   AF-A0A838ZP06-F1
#
_cell.length_a   1.000
_cell.length_b   1.000
_cell.length_c   1.000
_cell.angle_alpha   90.00
_cell.angle_beta   90.00
_cell.angle_gamma   90.00
#
_symmetry.space_group_name_H-M   'P 1'
#
loop_
_entity.id
_entity.type
_entity.pdbx_description
1 polymer ?
#
loop_
_entity_poly.entity_id
_entity_poly.type
_entity_poly.pdbx_seq_one_letter_code
_entity_poly.pdbx_strand_id
1 'polypeptide(L)'
;MKKIYYLQTCDTCRRIMKELDFSGFEKQEIKTEPITAKQLDEMKKLSGSYEALFSRRAKKYKEMGLKDENLSEKDFQHYILNDYTFLKRPVIIDGNQIFIGNEKKNLAALALHLEKN
;
A
#
# COMPACT_ATOMS: atom_id res chain seq x y z
N MET A 1 6.93 8.03 11.69
CA MET A 1 7.69 7.77 10.44
C MET A 1 6.90 8.35 9.28
N LYS A 2 7.56 9.03 8.32
CA LYS A 2 6.94 9.52 7.08
C LYS A 2 7.46 8.68 5.92
N LYS A 3 6.65 7.76 5.38
CA LYS A 3 7.11 6.79 4.38
C LYS A 3 6.05 6.48 3.32
N ILE A 4 6.49 6.25 2.09
CA ILE A 4 5.63 5.96 0.93
C ILE A 4 6.13 4.70 0.24
N TYR A 5 5.25 3.72 0.09
CA TYR A 5 5.48 2.50 -0.66
C TYR A 5 4.74 2.59 -1.98
N TYR A 6 5.49 2.57 -3.08
CA TYR A 6 4.93 2.81 -4.40
C TYR A 6 5.60 1.94 -5.45
N LEU A 7 4.98 1.91 -6.63
CA LEU A 7 5.55 1.32 -7.83
C LEU A 7 5.81 2.45 -8.82
N GLN A 8 7.03 2.54 -9.36
CA GLN A 8 7.39 3.62 -10.28
C GLN A 8 6.60 3.56 -11.60
N THR A 9 6.23 2.36 -12.04
CA THR A 9 5.43 2.12 -13.25
C THR A 9 3.91 2.24 -13.02
N CYS A 10 3.47 2.64 -11.83
CA CYS A 10 2.05 2.86 -11.53
C CYS A 10 1.63 4.30 -11.86
N ASP A 11 0.88 4.50 -12.94
CA ASP A 11 0.40 5.82 -13.38
C ASP A 11 -0.35 6.58 -12.28
N THR A 12 -1.23 5.88 -11.56
CA THR A 12 -1.99 6.52 -10.48
C THR A 12 -1.08 6.96 -9.33
N CYS A 13 -0.06 6.16 -9.01
CA CYS A 13 0.92 6.50 -7.97
C CYS A 13 1.72 7.73 -8.40
N ARG A 14 2.15 7.79 -9.67
CA ARG A 14 2.83 8.97 -10.24
C ARG A 14 1.96 10.22 -10.19
N ARG A 15 0.66 10.10 -10.48
CA ARG A 15 -0.27 11.21 -10.40
C ARG A 15 -0.42 11.72 -8.96
N ILE A 16 -0.69 10.82 -8.00
CA ILE A 16 -0.84 11.19 -6.58
C ILE A 16 0.42 11.89 -6.06
N MET A 17 1.61 11.36 -6.37
CA MET A 17 2.90 11.95 -5.98
C MET A 17 3.20 13.31 -6.63
N LYS A 18 2.47 13.70 -7.69
CA LYS A 18 2.57 15.01 -8.32
C LYS A 18 1.54 16.01 -7.79
N GLU A 19 0.38 15.52 -7.38
CA GLU A 19 -0.74 16.36 -6.91
C GLU A 19 -0.60 16.80 -5.45
N LEU A 20 0.14 16.05 -4.63
CA LEU A 20 0.28 16.30 -3.20
C LEU A 20 1.75 16.49 -2.80
N ASP A 21 1.99 17.27 -1.76
CA ASP A 21 3.33 17.48 -1.21
C ASP A 21 3.72 16.32 -0.28
N PHE A 22 4.80 15.64 -0.65
CA PHE A 22 5.41 14.56 0.10
C PHE A 22 6.85 14.90 0.52
N SER A 23 7.15 16.18 0.67
CA SER A 23 8.43 16.64 1.19
C SER A 23 8.72 16.03 2.57
N GLY A 24 9.92 15.49 2.74
CA GLY A 24 10.32 14.78 3.97
C GLY A 24 9.78 13.36 4.12
N PHE A 25 9.04 12.81 3.15
CA PHE A 25 8.70 11.39 3.13
C PHE A 25 9.81 10.56 2.47
N GLU A 26 10.18 9.46 3.13
CA GLU A 26 11.01 8.43 2.53
C GLU A 26 10.19 7.66 1.49
N LYS A 27 10.76 7.39 0.32
CA LYS A 27 10.08 6.72 -0.78
C LYS A 27 10.73 5.37 -1.04
N GLN A 28 9.97 4.29 -0.88
CA GLN A 28 10.40 2.93 -1.17
C GLN A 28 9.69 2.44 -2.43
N GLU A 29 10.48 2.21 -3.48
CA GLU A 29 10.02 1.58 -4.70
C GLU A 29 10.01 0.06 -4.49
N ILE A 30 8.82 -0.51 -4.36
CA ILE A 30 8.66 -1.88 -3.83
C ILE A 30 9.03 -3.00 -4.81
N LYS A 31 9.31 -2.65 -6.08
CA LYS A 31 9.78 -3.61 -7.08
C LYS A 31 11.30 -3.74 -7.03
N THR A 32 12.02 -2.64 -6.80
CA THR A 32 13.49 -2.65 -6.64
C THR A 32 13.92 -2.93 -5.20
N GLU A 33 13.13 -2.46 -4.23
CA GLU A 33 13.37 -2.65 -2.80
C GLU A 33 12.13 -3.30 -2.16
N PRO A 34 12.06 -4.65 -2.15
CA PRO A 34 10.92 -5.38 -1.61
C PRO A 34 10.61 -4.99 -0.17
N ILE A 35 9.33 -5.01 0.19
CA ILE A 35 8.92 -4.75 1.57
C ILE A 35 9.37 -5.88 2.50
N THR A 36 9.76 -5.51 3.71
CA THR A 36 10.14 -6.49 4.74
C THR A 36 8.94 -6.90 5.58
N ALA A 37 9.01 -8.07 6.21
CA ALA A 37 7.99 -8.53 7.16
C ALA A 37 7.72 -7.51 8.27
N LYS A 38 8.78 -6.85 8.79
CA LYS A 38 8.66 -5.81 9.82
C LYS A 38 7.85 -4.60 9.33
N GLN A 39 8.13 -4.12 8.12
CA GLN A 39 7.39 -3.00 7.51
C GLN A 39 5.93 -3.37 7.28
N LEU A 40 5.66 -4.60 6.82
CA LEU A 40 4.30 -5.08 6.61
C LEU A 40 3.53 -5.22 7.93
N ASP A 41 4.19 -5.67 9.00
CA ASP A 41 3.59 -5.75 10.33
C ASP A 41 3.26 -4.37 10.90
N GLU A 42 4.11 -3.36 10.64
CA GLU A 42 3.82 -1.97 10.98
C GLU A 42 2.60 -1.44 10.21
N MET A 43 2.53 -1.68 8.90
CA MET A 43 1.35 -1.34 8.11
C MET A 43 0.09 -1.99 8.69
N LYS A 44 0.18 -3.27 9.06
CA LYS A 44 -0.94 -4.04 9.62
C LYS A 44 -1.42 -3.49 10.96
N LYS A 45 -0.52 -2.99 11.81
CA LYS A 45 -0.90 -2.32 13.06
C LYS A 45 -1.72 -1.05 12.81
N LEU A 46 -1.42 -0.33 11.73
CA LEU A 46 -2.11 0.90 11.35
C LEU A 46 -3.40 0.62 10.56
N SER A 47 -3.41 -0.39 9.69
CA SER A 47 -4.54 -0.74 8.81
C SER A 47 -5.56 -1.68 9.48
N GLY A 48 -5.19 -2.34 10.57
CA GLY A 48 -5.98 -3.34 11.28
C GLY A 48 -5.76 -4.78 10.79
N SER A 49 -5.51 -4.98 9.49
CA SER A 49 -5.32 -6.31 8.90
C SER A 49 -4.40 -6.29 7.66
N TYR A 50 -3.80 -7.43 7.33
CA TYR A 50 -3.08 -7.64 6.07
C TYR A 50 -4.06 -7.63 4.88
N GLU A 51 -5.28 -8.13 5.06
CA GLU A 51 -6.32 -8.05 4.04
C GLU A 51 -6.58 -6.60 3.59
N ALA A 52 -6.59 -5.64 4.52
CA ALA A 52 -6.79 -4.23 4.18
C ALA A 52 -5.71 -3.69 3.23
N LEU A 53 -4.50 -4.26 3.28
CA LEU A 53 -3.34 -3.94 2.44
C LEU A 53 -3.31 -4.76 1.14
N PHE A 54 -4.08 -5.84 1.04
CA PHE A 54 -4.05 -6.79 -0.06
C PHE A 54 -4.79 -6.30 -1.32
N SER A 55 -4.16 -6.45 -2.48
CA SER A 55 -4.67 -6.05 -3.78
C SER A 55 -5.30 -7.24 -4.52
N ARG A 56 -6.62 -7.35 -4.43
CA ARG A 56 -7.43 -8.27 -5.25
C ARG A 56 -7.48 -7.88 -6.74
N ARG A 57 -6.91 -6.73 -7.10
CA ARG A 57 -6.84 -6.24 -8.49
C ARG A 57 -5.59 -6.76 -9.22
N ALA A 58 -4.67 -7.42 -8.54
CA ALA A 58 -3.47 -7.98 -9.16
C ALA A 58 -3.85 -9.00 -10.25
N LYS A 59 -3.14 -9.00 -11.38
CA LYS A 59 -3.37 -10.00 -12.44
C LYS A 59 -3.15 -11.42 -11.90
N LYS A 60 -2.11 -11.59 -11.09
CA LYS A 60 -1.77 -12.84 -10.39
C LYS A 60 -2.90 -13.35 -9.49
N TYR A 61 -3.70 -12.47 -8.88
CA TYR A 61 -4.86 -12.88 -8.07
C TYR A 61 -5.86 -13.72 -8.90
N LYS A 62 -6.09 -13.32 -10.15
CA LYS A 62 -6.95 -14.06 -11.08
C LYS A 62 -6.27 -15.28 -11.68
N GLU A 63 -5.00 -15.15 -12.07
CA GLU A 63 -4.22 -16.25 -12.67
C GLU A 63 -4.04 -17.43 -11.71
N MET A 64 -3.97 -17.16 -10.40
CA MET A 64 -3.81 -18.16 -9.35
C MET A 64 -5.15 -18.69 -8.80
N GLY A 65 -6.31 -18.21 -9.29
CA GLY A 65 -7.61 -18.69 -8.80
C GLY A 65 -7.97 -18.27 -7.37
N LEU A 66 -7.25 -17.31 -6.78
CA LEU A 66 -7.39 -16.90 -5.37
C LEU A 66 -8.75 -16.24 -5.02
N LYS A 67 -9.63 -16.06 -6.01
CA LYS A 67 -11.00 -15.58 -5.78
C LYS A 67 -11.86 -16.63 -5.09
N ASP A 68 -11.62 -17.90 -5.41
CA ASP A 68 -12.44 -19.02 -4.96
C ASP A 68 -11.85 -19.68 -3.70
N GLU A 69 -10.70 -19.19 -3.23
CA GLU A 69 -10.04 -19.63 -2.00
C GLU A 69 -10.49 -18.82 -0.79
N ASN A 70 -10.57 -19.50 0.36
CA ASN A 70 -10.83 -18.85 1.64
C ASN A 70 -9.50 -18.45 2.31
N LEU A 71 -9.01 -17.27 1.95
CA LEU A 71 -7.73 -16.75 2.41
C LEU A 71 -7.79 -16.28 3.87
N SER A 72 -6.85 -16.74 4.68
CA SER A 72 -6.64 -16.27 6.05
C SER A 72 -5.74 -15.03 6.10
N GLU A 73 -5.68 -14.38 7.27
CA GLU A 73 -4.77 -13.25 7.50
C GLU A 73 -3.29 -13.61 7.24
N LYS A 74 -2.88 -14.84 7.55
CA LYS A 74 -1.51 -15.31 7.28
C LYS A 74 -1.25 -15.48 5.78
N ASP A 75 -2.27 -15.87 5.03
CA ASP A 75 -2.15 -16.03 3.57
C ASP A 75 -1.98 -14.66 2.90
N PHE A 76 -2.74 -13.65 3.33
CA PHE A 76 -2.55 -12.28 2.83
C PHE A 76 -1.14 -11.76 3.12
N GLN A 77 -0.62 -11.97 4.34
CA GLN A 77 0.76 -11.63 4.68
C GLN A 77 1.76 -12.33 3.75
N HIS A 78 1.59 -13.63 3.56
CA HIS A 78 2.46 -14.46 2.72
C HIS A 78 2.49 -13.96 1.27
N TYR A 79 1.32 -13.74 0.65
CA TYR A 79 1.26 -13.25 -0.73
C TYR A 79 1.88 -11.86 -0.89
N ILE A 80 1.62 -10.94 0.04
CA ILE A 80 2.18 -9.59 -0.01
C ILE A 80 3.72 -9.62 0.04
N LEU A 81 4.30 -10.47 0.89
CA LEU A 81 5.76 -10.59 1.02
C LEU A 81 6.40 -11.30 -0.18
N ASN A 82 5.71 -12.26 -0.79
CA ASN A 82 6.24 -12.98 -1.94
C ASN A 82 6.17 -12.17 -3.24
N ASP A 83 5.16 -11.31 -3.40
CA ASP A 83 4.99 -10.55 -4.63
C ASP A 83 4.38 -9.17 -4.39
N TYR A 84 5.16 -8.15 -4.74
CA TYR A 84 4.80 -6.74 -4.60
C TYR A 84 3.49 -6.34 -5.32
N THR A 85 3.02 -7.12 -6.29
CA THR A 85 1.75 -6.86 -6.99
C THR A 85 0.53 -7.04 -6.09
N PHE A 86 0.65 -7.84 -5.03
CA PHE A 86 -0.40 -8.06 -4.05
C PHE A 86 -0.51 -6.95 -2.99
N LEU A 87 0.42 -5.99 -2.94
CA LEU A 87 0.24 -4.80 -2.11
C LEU A 87 -0.62 -3.75 -2.84
N LYS A 88 -1.65 -3.21 -2.17
CA LYS A 88 -2.37 -2.01 -2.64
C LYS A 88 -1.40 -0.84 -2.68
N ARG A 89 -1.48 -0.01 -3.74
CA ARG A 89 -0.50 1.06 -3.98
C ARG A 89 -1.16 2.38 -4.38
N PRO A 90 -0.62 3.53 -3.97
CA PRO A 90 0.48 3.66 -2.99
C PRO A 90 0.01 3.32 -1.57
N VAL A 91 0.94 2.96 -0.67
CA VAL A 91 0.71 2.98 0.79
C VAL A 91 1.51 4.14 1.35
N ILE A 92 0.86 5.05 2.07
CA ILE A 92 1.48 6.25 2.64
C ILE A 92 1.28 6.21 4.14
N ILE A 93 2.36 6.39 4.89
CA ILE A 93 2.37 6.42 6.35
C ILE A 93 2.90 7.77 6.80
N ASP A 94 2.17 8.44 7.67
CA ASP A 94 2.61 9.64 8.38
C ASP A 94 2.31 9.51 9.88
N GLY A 95 3.35 9.22 10.65
CA GLY A 95 3.22 8.98 12.09
C GLY A 95 2.37 7.75 12.37
N ASN A 96 1.16 7.98 12.90
CA ASN A 96 0.18 6.95 13.23
C ASN A 96 -0.97 6.87 12.21
N GLN A 97 -0.88 7.60 11.10
CA GLN A 97 -1.87 7.56 10.04
C GLN A 97 -1.37 6.74 8.84
N ILE A 98 -2.27 5.96 8.24
CA ILE A 98 -2.00 5.18 7.04
C ILE A 98 -3.07 5.45 5.98
N PHE A 99 -2.62 5.62 4.74
CA PHE A 99 -3.48 5.82 3.57
C PHE A 99 -3.13 4.76 2.53
N ILE A 100 -4.13 4.00 2.10
CA ILE A 100 -3.93 2.78 1.30
C ILE A 100 -4.67 2.90 -0.03
N GLY A 101 -3.92 2.85 -1.13
CA GLY A 101 -4.46 2.82 -2.48
C GLY A 101 -4.99 4.16 -2.97
N ASN A 102 -5.71 4.11 -4.10
CA ASN A 102 -6.15 5.27 -4.87
C ASN A 102 -7.66 5.54 -4.81
N GLU A 103 -8.35 4.98 -3.81
CA GLU A 103 -9.78 5.21 -3.65
C GLU A 103 -10.07 6.68 -3.33
N LYS A 104 -11.13 7.24 -3.91
CA LYS A 104 -11.48 8.67 -3.77
C LYS A 104 -11.52 9.12 -2.31
N LYS A 105 -12.12 8.30 -1.43
CA LYS A 105 -12.19 8.58 0.01
C LYS A 105 -10.81 8.66 0.65
N ASN A 106 -9.91 7.73 0.29
CA ASN A 106 -8.55 7.69 0.80
C ASN A 106 -7.73 8.92 0.33
N LEU A 107 -7.87 9.30 -0.94
CA LEU A 107 -7.19 10.48 -1.48
C LEU A 107 -7.68 11.79 -0.87
N ALA A 108 -8.99 11.93 -0.66
CA ALA A 108 -9.55 13.09 0.02
C ALA A 108 -9.05 13.19 1.48
N ALA A 109 -9.03 12.06 2.20
CA ALA A 109 -8.51 12.01 3.57
C ALA A 109 -7.00 12.35 3.63
N LEU A 110 -6.22 11.85 2.68
CA LEU A 110 -4.80 12.13 2.56
C LEU A 110 -4.53 13.61 2.28
N ALA A 111 -5.23 14.22 1.34
CA ALA A 111 -5.09 15.63 1.02
C ALA A 111 -5.39 16.51 2.25
N LEU A 112 -6.52 16.25 2.93
CA LEU A 112 -6.88 16.95 4.16
C LEU A 112 -5.87 16.75 5.31
N HIS A 113 -5.21 15.59 5.37
CA HIS A 113 -4.18 15.31 6.36
C HIS A 113 -2.90 16.10 6.08
N LEU A 114 -2.49 16.18 4.81
CA LEU A 114 -1.29 16.91 4.41
C LEU A 114 -1.45 18.44 4.46
N GLU A 115 -2.65 18.97 4.22
CA GLU A 115 -2.92 20.41 4.30
C GLU A 115 -2.93 20.96 5.75
N LYS A 116 -3.14 20.09 6.75
CA LYS A 116 -3.24 20.47 8.17
C LYS A 116 -1.92 20.43 8.93
N ASN A 117 -0.87 19.86 8.34
CA ASN A 117 0.44 19.64 8.95
C ASN A 117 1.53 20.45 8.23
#